data_AF-A0A6A6AVS5-F1
#
_entry.id   AF-A0A6A6AVS5-F1
#
_cell.length_a   1.000
_cell.length_b   1.000
_cell.length_c   1.000
_cell.angle_alpha   90.00
_cell.angle_beta   90.00
_cell.angle_gamma   90.00
#
_symmetry.space_group_name_H-M   'P 1'
#
loop_
_entity.id
_entity.type
_entity.pdbx_description
1 polymer ?
#
loop_
_entity_poly.entity_id
_entity_poly.type
_entity_poly.pdbx_seq_one_letter_code
_entity_poly.pdbx_strand_id
1 'polypeptide(L)'
;IAGFVQADGTFGLNYTKQPRMKLGYTCQPQFRVTQHERDLIVLKRIIDSMGCGTIVKPSGDRDRYSISVANTLDLVNIVIPLFEKYPLYGAKHSDFFGF
;
A
#
# COMPACT_ATOMS: atom_id res chain seq x y z
N ILE A 1 -3.41 11.95 -5.45
CA ILE A 1 -3.04 10.67 -4.80
C ILE A 1 -3.30 10.72 -3.30
N ALA A 2 -2.70 11.65 -2.55
CA ALA A 2 -2.93 11.77 -1.10
C ALA A 2 -4.41 11.77 -0.68
N GLY A 3 -5.26 12.60 -1.27
CA GLY A 3 -6.70 12.60 -0.96
C GLY A 3 -7.43 11.29 -1.30
N PHE A 4 -6.96 10.51 -2.28
CA PHE A 4 -7.55 9.20 -2.60
C PHE A 4 -7.12 8.15 -1.56
N VAL A 5 -5.85 8.20 -1.16
CA VAL A 5 -5.25 7.36 -0.10
C VAL A 5 -5.85 7.69 1.27
N GLN A 6 -6.23 8.95 1.50
CA GLN A 6 -6.94 9.38 2.71
C GLN A 6 -8.23 8.58 2.93
N ALA A 7 -8.92 8.21 1.85
CA ALA A 7 -10.16 7.44 1.89
C ALA A 7 -9.90 5.93 1.83
N ASP A 8 -9.18 5.45 0.82
CA ASP A 8 -9.10 4.02 0.46
C ASP A 8 -7.69 3.40 0.62
N GLY A 9 -6.77 4.14 1.23
CA GLY A 9 -5.39 3.73 1.46
C GLY A 9 -5.18 2.94 2.74
N THR A 10 -4.26 1.97 2.66
CA THR A 10 -3.84 1.15 3.77
C THR A 10 -2.32 1.13 3.89
N PHE A 11 -1.83 1.49 5.07
CA PHE A 11 -0.47 1.26 5.51
C PHE A 11 -0.51 0.09 6.49
N GLY A 12 0.12 -1.04 6.14
CA GLY A 12 -0.03 -2.26 6.93
C GLY A 12 1.21 -3.11 6.99
N LEU A 13 1.25 -3.99 7.98
CA LEU A 13 2.31 -4.97 8.20
C LEU A 13 1.76 -6.37 7.95
N ASN A 14 2.35 -7.10 7.02
CA ASN A 14 2.02 -8.50 6.78
C ASN A 14 2.91 -9.39 7.64
N TYR A 15 2.30 -10.14 8.55
CA TYR A 15 2.97 -11.17 9.33
C TYR A 15 2.76 -12.53 8.68
N THR A 16 3.86 -13.19 8.33
CA THR A 16 3.82 -14.55 7.76
C THR A 16 4.60 -15.49 8.66
N LYS A 17 4.00 -16.64 8.97
CA LYS A 17 4.67 -17.69 9.76
C LYS A 17 5.85 -18.23 8.95
N GLN A 18 7.04 -18.14 9.52
CA GLN A 18 8.26 -18.63 8.89
C GLN A 18 9.13 -19.32 9.95
N PRO A 19 9.00 -20.65 10.13
CA PRO A 19 9.66 -21.40 11.19
C PRO A 19 11.19 -21.29 11.19
N ARG A 20 11.79 -20.97 10.04
CA ARG A 20 13.24 -20.78 9.90
C ARG A 20 13.75 -19.47 10.52
N MET A 21 12.88 -18.49 10.75
CA MET A 21 13.25 -17.23 11.41
C MET A 21 13.39 -17.45 12.91
N LYS A 22 14.29 -16.72 13.57
CA LYS A 22 14.48 -16.79 15.03
C LYS A 22 13.18 -16.59 15.83
N LEU A 23 12.33 -15.68 15.36
CA LEU A 23 11.03 -15.37 15.98
C LEU A 23 9.88 -16.24 15.44
N GLY A 24 10.13 -17.11 14.45
CA GLY A 24 9.10 -17.92 13.80
C GLY A 24 8.16 -17.16 12.85
N TYR A 25 8.39 -15.85 12.63
CA TYR A 25 7.60 -14.99 11.75
C TYR A 25 8.50 -14.05 10.94
N THR A 26 8.01 -13.65 9.78
CA THR A 26 8.49 -12.48 9.03
C THR A 26 7.45 -11.37 9.11
N CYS A 27 7.91 -10.13 9.18
CA CYS A 27 7.09 -8.93 9.09
C CYS A 27 7.48 -8.18 7.81
N GLN A 28 6.53 -7.92 6.93
CA GLN A 28 6.76 -7.14 5.71
C GLN A 28 5.81 -5.93 5.66
N PRO A 29 6.33 -4.69 5.63
CA PRO A 29 5.50 -3.53 5.41
C PRO A 29 4.95 -3.52 3.99
N GLN A 30 3.70 -3.09 3.85
CA GLN A 30 3.03 -2.98 2.58
C GLN A 30 2.06 -1.80 2.57
N PHE A 31 2.23 -0.95 1.56
CA PHE A 31 1.26 0.07 1.20
C PHE A 31 0.29 -0.48 0.14
N ARG A 32 -1.02 -0.25 0.33
CA ARG A 32 -2.08 -0.68 -0.59
C ARG A 32 -3.10 0.40 -0.81
N VAL A 33 -3.68 0.40 -2.02
CA VAL A 33 -4.94 1.09 -2.31
C VAL A 33 -5.80 0.12 -3.09
N THR A 34 -7.02 -0.12 -2.61
CA THR A 34 -7.95 -1.09 -3.20
C THR A 34 -9.14 -0.35 -3.79
N GLN A 35 -9.53 -0.72 -5.00
CA GLN A 35 -10.68 -0.14 -5.66
C GLN A 35 -11.44 -1.16 -6.51
N HIS A 36 -12.69 -0.86 -6.81
CA HIS A 36 -13.51 -1.65 -7.74
C HIS A 36 -12.88 -1.68 -9.16
N GLU A 37 -13.06 -2.78 -9.89
CA GLU A 37 -12.45 -3.03 -11.20
C GLU A 37 -12.82 -1.99 -12.27
N ARG A 38 -14.02 -1.39 -12.15
CA ARG A 38 -14.50 -0.30 -13.01
C ARG A 38 -13.53 0.89 -13.03
N ASP A 39 -12.81 1.09 -11.93
CA ASP A 39 -11.87 2.19 -11.72
C ASP A 39 -10.40 1.69 -11.79
N LEU A 40 -10.15 0.53 -12.42
CA LEU A 40 -8.81 -0.02 -12.62
C LEU A 40 -7.87 0.97 -13.32
N ILE A 41 -8.41 1.81 -14.20
CA ILE A 41 -7.65 2.88 -14.85
C ILE A 41 -7.05 3.87 -13.84
N VAL A 42 -7.77 4.18 -12.76
CA VAL A 42 -7.28 5.07 -11.69
C VAL A 42 -6.09 4.43 -10.99
N LEU A 43 -6.19 3.14 -10.66
CA LEU A 43 -5.10 2.38 -10.04
C LEU A 43 -3.83 2.36 -10.91
N LYS A 44 -3.98 2.16 -12.24
CA LYS A 44 -2.86 2.22 -13.19
C LYS A 44 -2.22 3.61 -13.22
N ARG A 45 -3.03 4.67 -13.28
CA ARG A 45 -2.53 6.06 -13.24
C ARG A 45 -1.80 6.39 -11.95
N ILE A 46 -2.22 5.84 -10.82
CA ILE A 46 -1.50 6.02 -9.54
C ILE A 46 -0.11 5.35 -9.62
N ILE A 47 -0.03 4.11 -10.13
CA ILE A 47 1.27 3.43 -10.32
C ILE A 47 2.17 4.24 -11.26
N ASP A 48 1.66 4.66 -12.42
CA ASP A 48 2.43 5.46 -13.39
C ASP A 48 2.95 6.76 -12.76
N SER A 49 2.14 7.40 -11.90
CA SER A 49 2.51 8.65 -11.22
C SER A 49 3.51 8.45 -10.09
N MET A 50 3.44 7.32 -9.38
CA MET A 50 4.38 6.99 -8.31
C MET A 50 5.68 6.38 -8.86
N GLY A 51 5.64 5.80 -10.06
CA GLY A 51 6.76 5.04 -10.62
C GLY A 51 7.03 3.71 -9.91
N CYS A 52 6.14 3.28 -9.01
CA CYS A 52 6.28 2.03 -8.27
C CYS A 52 4.92 1.38 -7.95
N GLY A 53 4.98 0.12 -7.52
CA GLY A 53 3.82 -0.68 -7.16
C GLY A 53 3.34 -1.60 -8.27
N THR A 54 2.58 -2.61 -7.86
CA THR A 54 2.04 -3.64 -8.76
C THR A 54 0.54 -3.77 -8.58
N ILE A 55 -0.18 -4.05 -9.67
CA ILE A 55 -1.59 -4.41 -9.60
C ILE A 55 -1.73 -5.85 -9.16
N VAL A 56 -2.53 -6.07 -8.14
CA VAL A 56 -2.85 -7.37 -7.55
C VAL A 56 -4.36 -7.55 -7.58
N LYS A 57 -4.81 -8.73 -8.03
CA LYS A 57 -6.20 -9.16 -7.87
C LYS A 57 -6.25 -10.18 -6.73
N PRO A 58 -6.94 -9.92 -5.61
CA PRO A 58 -7.08 -10.90 -4.54
C PRO A 58 -7.77 -12.17 -5.04
N SER A 59 -7.25 -13.34 -4.68
CA SER A 59 -7.90 -14.61 -5.01
C SER A 59 -9.27 -14.69 -4.33
N GLY A 60 -10.33 -14.87 -5.11
CA GLY A 60 -11.71 -14.98 -4.63
C GLY A 60 -12.51 -13.68 -4.65
N ASP A 61 -11.87 -12.52 -4.85
CA ASP A 61 -12.57 -11.26 -5.09
C ASP A 61 -12.76 -11.05 -6.60
N ARG A 62 -14.02 -10.99 -7.04
CA ARG A 62 -14.32 -10.88 -8.47
C ARG A 62 -14.14 -9.46 -8.98
N ASP A 63 -14.41 -8.47 -8.14
CA ASP A 63 -14.71 -7.12 -8.62
C ASP A 63 -13.76 -6.05 -8.07
N ARG A 64 -12.69 -6.44 -7.35
CA ARG A 64 -11.71 -5.51 -6.78
C ARG A 64 -10.29 -5.79 -7.22
N TYR A 65 -9.53 -4.71 -7.36
CA TYR A 65 -8.11 -4.71 -7.62
C TYR A 65 -7.41 -3.83 -6.59
N SER A 66 -6.17 -4.15 -6.28
CA SER A 66 -5.34 -3.36 -5.40
C SER A 66 -4.04 -2.99 -6.10
N ILE A 67 -3.55 -1.77 -5.88
CA ILE A 67 -2.11 -1.52 -6.04
C ILE A 67 -1.42 -1.95 -4.75
N SER A 68 -0.22 -2.50 -4.88
CA SER A 68 0.59 -2.98 -3.77
C SER A 68 2.02 -2.52 -3.93
N VAL A 69 2.56 -1.84 -2.91
CA VAL A 69 4.00 -1.54 -2.80
C VAL A 69 4.51 -2.27 -1.55
N ALA A 70 5.34 -3.29 -1.75
CA ALA A 70 5.92 -4.10 -0.67
C ALA A 70 7.47 -4.13 -0.70
N ASN A 71 8.08 -3.52 -1.72
CA ASN A 71 9.51 -3.33 -1.79
C ASN A 71 9.91 -2.21 -0.82
N THR A 72 10.79 -2.51 0.13
CA THR A 72 11.22 -1.56 1.16
C THR A 72 11.88 -0.31 0.57
N LEU A 73 12.64 -0.43 -0.52
CA LEU A 73 13.27 0.73 -1.16
C LEU A 73 12.23 1.66 -1.78
N ASP A 74 11.20 1.11 -2.43
CA ASP A 74 10.11 1.93 -2.98
C ASP A 74 9.30 2.59 -1.88
N LEU A 75 9.07 1.88 -0.76
CA LEU A 75 8.38 2.44 0.40
C LEU A 75 9.14 3.63 0.98
N VAL A 76 10.45 3.49 1.20
CA VAL A 76 11.29 4.52 1.80
C VAL A 76 11.56 5.70 0.87
N ASN A 77 11.81 5.43 -0.42
CA ASN A 77 12.26 6.48 -1.34
C ASN A 77 11.11 7.16 -2.11
N ILE A 78 9.91 6.55 -2.14
CA ILE A 78 8.78 7.06 -2.93
C ILE A 78 7.54 7.25 -2.06
N VAL A 79 7.09 6.20 -1.38
CA VAL A 79 5.80 6.23 -0.65
C VAL A 79 5.85 7.17 0.55
N ILE A 80 6.86 7.04 1.41
CA ILE A 80 7.02 7.89 2.59
C ILE A 80 7.18 9.37 2.18
N PRO A 81 8.11 9.74 1.29
CA PRO A 81 8.29 11.14 0.87
C PRO A 81 7.03 11.75 0.24
N LEU A 82 6.21 10.94 -0.46
CA LEU A 82 4.96 11.42 -1.04
C LEU A 82 3.99 11.92 0.05
N PHE A 83 3.84 11.17 1.15
CA PHE A 83 2.91 11.52 2.22
C PHE A 83 3.52 12.43 3.28
N GLU A 84 4.85 12.60 3.31
CA GLU A 84 5.48 13.73 4.02
C GLU A 84 5.21 15.06 3.30
N LYS A 85 5.33 15.07 1.97
CA LYS A 85 5.06 16.26 1.15
C LYS A 85 3.57 16.61 1.07
N TYR A 86 2.71 15.59 1.00
CA TYR A 86 1.25 15.72 0.94
C TYR A 86 0.62 14.97 2.11
N PRO A 87 0.57 15.60 3.30
CA PRO A 87 0.18 14.94 4.54
C PRO A 87 -1.25 14.42 4.50
N LEU A 88 -1.42 13.24 5.10
CA LEU A 88 -2.70 12.65 5.44
C LEU A 88 -3.24 13.24 6.75
N TYR A 89 -4.51 13.02 7.03
CA TYR A 89 -5.21 13.58 8.19
C TYR A 89 -5.89 12.49 9.04
N GLY A 90 -6.15 12.81 10.31
CA GLY A 90 -6.89 11.93 11.23
C GLY A 90 -6.22 10.59 11.48
N ALA A 91 -7.02 9.53 11.67
CA ALA A 91 -6.49 8.19 11.95
C ALA A 91 -5.53 7.67 10.87
N LYS A 92 -5.76 8.04 9.60
CA LYS A 92 -4.89 7.63 8.49
C LYS A 92 -3.49 8.23 8.58
N HIS A 93 -3.38 9.44 9.14
CA HIS A 93 -2.08 10.04 9.45
C HIS A 93 -1.34 9.26 10.53
N SER A 94 -2.05 8.82 11.58
CA SER A 94 -1.46 8.00 12.64
C SER A 94 -1.02 6.63 12.12
N ASP A 95 -1.82 6.00 11.25
CA ASP A 95 -1.42 4.76 10.57
C ASP A 95 -0.12 4.96 9.77
N PHE A 96 -0.03 6.06 9.01
CA PHE A 96 1.17 6.40 8.25
C PHE A 96 2.39 6.70 9.14
N PHE A 97 2.20 7.39 10.26
CA PHE A 97 3.30 7.73 11.17
C PHE A 97 3.88 6.50 11.87
N GLY A 98 3.06 5.48 12.13
CA GLY A 98 3.51 4.21 12.72
C GLY A 98 3.97 3.16 11.71
N PHE A 99 3.84 3.45 10.41
CA PHE A 99 4.20 2.55 9.30
C PHE A 99 5.67 2.66 8.92
#